data_AF-A0A9J6D9Z0-F1
#
_entry.id   AF-A0A9J6D9Z0-F1
#
_cell.length_a   1.000
_cell.length_b   1.000
_cell.length_c   1.000
_cell.angle_alpha   90.00
_cell.angle_beta   90.00
_cell.angle_gamma   90.00
#
_symmetry.space_group_name_H-M   'P 1'
#
loop_
_entity.id
_entity.type
_entity.pdbx_description
1 polymer ?
#
loop_
_entity_poly.entity_id
_entity_poly.type
_entity_poly.pdbx_seq_one_letter_code
_entity_poly.pdbx_strand_id
1 'polypeptide(L)'
;MQARARELSRARLPVFQTGRTRGNVHHRGSRSYLATVEANYKMAQLSESQDDTKMEFNDYGIPLEIVPRLSCTDPEADRLIANMMPAVLTDTNLVTSALKWDLDYLCEHMGSGDCTVYESDSVVFKYYDDAKVKEHRLKNFSPPTRRLEMKIGQFAEQLRNGGRTK
;
A
#
# COMPACT_ATOMS: atom_id res chain seq x y z
N MET A 1 29.42 27.80 23.99
CA MET A 1 29.29 26.32 24.07
C MET A 1 28.19 25.90 23.11
N GLN A 2 28.55 25.20 22.04
CA GLN A 2 27.60 24.62 21.07
C GLN A 2 27.15 23.24 21.56
N ALA A 3 25.87 22.91 21.42
CA ALA A 3 25.37 21.54 21.54
C ALA A 3 24.54 21.21 20.28
N ARG A 4 25.09 20.30 19.47
CA ARG A 4 24.43 19.68 18.31
C ARG A 4 23.44 18.62 18.81
N ALA A 5 22.18 18.73 18.45
CA ALA A 5 21.24 17.62 18.52
C ALA A 5 21.39 16.76 17.26
N ARG A 6 21.51 15.44 17.44
CA ARG A 6 21.64 14.44 16.37
C ARG A 6 20.24 14.06 15.87
N GLU A 7 20.00 14.21 14.57
CA GLU A 7 18.87 13.62 13.87
C GLU A 7 19.04 12.09 13.80
N LEU A 8 17.97 11.36 14.11
CA LEU A 8 17.87 9.92 13.92
C LEU A 8 17.01 9.66 12.69
N SER A 9 17.66 9.23 11.60
CA SER A 9 17.02 8.73 10.39
C SER A 9 16.44 7.32 10.65
N ARG A 10 15.15 7.13 10.36
CA ARG A 10 14.54 5.80 10.23
C ARG A 10 13.92 5.69 8.83
N ALA A 11 14.26 4.60 8.16
CA ALA A 11 13.91 4.31 6.76
C ALA A 11 12.40 4.16 6.56
N ARG A 12 11.91 4.68 5.43
CA ARG A 12 10.50 4.80 5.02
C ARG A 12 10.13 3.71 4.01
N LEU A 13 8.94 3.12 4.14
CA LEU A 13 8.33 2.27 3.12
C LEU A 13 7.22 3.07 2.37
N PRO A 14 7.14 2.98 1.03
CA PRO A 14 6.10 3.65 0.24
C PRO A 14 4.81 2.82 0.08
N VAL A 15 3.69 3.54 -0.06
CA VAL A 15 2.31 3.01 -0.28
C VAL A 15 1.97 3.04 -1.78
N PHE A 16 1.25 2.02 -2.27
CA PHE A 16 0.96 1.81 -3.70
C PHE A 16 -0.55 1.81 -4.01
N GLN A 17 -0.96 2.37 -5.16
CA GLN A 17 -2.29 2.18 -5.77
C GLN A 17 -2.12 2.07 -7.30
N THR A 18 -2.67 1.02 -7.91
CA THR A 18 -2.77 0.89 -9.38
C THR A 18 -4.10 0.30 -9.81
N GLY A 19 -4.73 0.89 -10.83
CA GLY A 19 -5.85 0.31 -11.57
C GLY A 19 -5.38 -0.30 -12.89
N ARG A 20 -5.95 -1.45 -13.30
CA ARG A 20 -5.80 -1.99 -14.67
C ARG A 20 -7.05 -2.74 -15.15
N THR A 21 -7.29 -2.62 -16.46
CA THR A 21 -8.40 -3.18 -17.23
C THR A 21 -8.23 -4.66 -17.58
N ARG A 22 -9.36 -5.35 -17.75
CA ARG A 22 -9.53 -6.81 -17.84
C ARG A 22 -9.02 -7.42 -19.16
N GLY A 23 -8.31 -8.55 -19.05
CA GLY A 23 -8.13 -9.56 -20.08
C GLY A 23 -8.49 -10.94 -19.51
N ASN A 24 -9.27 -11.72 -20.28
CA ASN A 24 -9.95 -12.94 -19.85
C ASN A 24 -9.10 -14.17 -20.22
N VAL A 25 -8.88 -15.12 -19.30
CA VAL A 25 -8.33 -16.45 -19.61
C VAL A 25 -9.03 -17.51 -18.77
N HIS A 26 -9.63 -18.49 -19.45
CA HIS A 26 -10.16 -19.73 -18.87
C HIS A 26 -9.05 -20.76 -18.67
N HIS A 27 -8.97 -21.42 -17.50
CA HIS A 27 -8.80 -22.89 -17.46
C HIS A 27 -9.03 -23.53 -16.07
N ARG A 28 -9.45 -24.79 -16.15
CA ARG A 28 -9.92 -25.73 -15.11
C ARG A 28 -8.81 -26.16 -14.13
N GLY A 29 -9.16 -26.39 -12.86
CA GLY A 29 -8.25 -27.00 -11.87
C GLY A 29 -8.80 -27.09 -10.43
N SER A 30 -10.01 -27.61 -10.23
CA SER A 30 -10.81 -27.41 -8.99
C SER A 30 -10.59 -28.38 -7.81
N ARG A 31 -9.38 -28.92 -7.57
CA ARG A 31 -9.14 -29.68 -6.31
C ARG A 31 -7.78 -29.45 -5.64
N SER A 32 -6.72 -29.21 -6.41
CA SER A 32 -5.38 -28.93 -5.86
C SER A 32 -5.28 -27.54 -5.22
N TYR A 33 -5.95 -26.54 -5.78
CA TYR A 33 -5.90 -25.15 -5.30
C TYR A 33 -6.48 -24.96 -3.90
N LEU A 34 -7.57 -25.65 -3.56
CA LEU A 34 -8.23 -25.48 -2.26
C LEU A 34 -7.36 -25.98 -1.10
N ALA A 35 -6.66 -27.11 -1.29
CA ALA A 35 -5.74 -27.64 -0.29
C ALA A 35 -4.55 -26.70 -0.03
N THR A 36 -4.03 -26.06 -1.09
CA THR A 36 -2.95 -25.07 -0.97
C THR A 36 -3.44 -23.78 -0.29
N VAL A 37 -4.66 -23.33 -0.58
CA VAL A 37 -5.26 -22.15 0.08
C VAL A 37 -5.52 -22.41 1.55
N GLU A 38 -6.07 -23.58 1.91
CA GLU A 38 -6.31 -23.96 3.31
C GLU A 38 -5.00 -24.13 4.10
N ALA A 39 -3.96 -24.69 3.48
CA ALA A 39 -2.63 -24.81 4.09
C ALA A 39 -2.00 -23.43 4.34
N ASN A 40 -2.10 -22.51 3.38
CA ASN A 40 -1.60 -21.14 3.52
C ASN A 40 -2.39 -20.35 4.58
N TYR A 41 -3.69 -20.57 4.69
CA TYR A 41 -4.53 -19.95 5.72
C TYR A 41 -4.18 -20.46 7.13
N LYS A 42 -3.93 -21.77 7.29
CA LYS A 42 -3.46 -22.34 8.55
C LYS A 42 -2.05 -21.88 8.93
N MET A 43 -1.14 -21.74 7.96
CA MET A 43 0.20 -21.21 8.22
C MET A 43 0.16 -19.73 8.63
N ALA A 44 -0.72 -18.93 8.03
CA ALA A 44 -0.92 -17.53 8.41
C ALA A 44 -1.50 -17.40 9.84
N GLN A 45 -2.40 -18.29 10.24
CA GLN A 45 -2.92 -18.34 11.62
C GLN A 45 -1.89 -18.84 12.65
N LEU A 46 -0.98 -19.73 12.25
CA LEU A 46 0.09 -20.24 13.14
C LEU A 46 1.23 -19.22 13.35
N SER A 47 1.36 -18.21 12.48
CA SER A 47 2.29 -17.08 12.67
C SER A 47 1.77 -15.95 13.56
N GLU A 48 0.55 -16.04 14.11
CA GLU A 48 0.04 -15.09 15.12
C GLU A 48 0.62 -15.36 16.53
N SER A 49 1.86 -15.86 16.61
CA SER A 49 2.60 -15.94 17.87
C SER A 49 3.41 -14.67 18.07
N GLN A 50 2.82 -13.75 18.84
CA GLN A 50 3.47 -12.82 19.76
C GLN A 50 4.76 -12.15 19.27
N ASP A 51 4.62 -11.22 18.33
CA ASP A 51 5.51 -10.06 18.26
C ASP A 51 4.64 -8.82 18.05
N ASP A 52 3.94 -8.42 19.12
CA ASP A 52 3.25 -7.13 19.23
C ASP A 52 4.32 -6.02 19.22
N THR A 53 4.89 -5.77 18.04
CA THR A 53 5.64 -4.55 17.79
C THR A 53 4.66 -3.41 18.02
N LYS A 54 4.79 -2.72 19.16
CA LYS A 54 3.96 -1.57 19.55
C LYS A 54 3.85 -0.61 18.36
N MET A 55 2.73 -0.67 17.64
CA MET A 55 2.44 0.24 16.54
C MET A 55 2.30 1.64 17.14
N GLU A 56 3.31 2.48 16.94
CA GLU A 56 3.26 3.87 17.34
C GLU A 56 2.47 4.66 16.29
N PHE A 57 1.21 4.94 16.60
CA PHE A 57 0.38 5.85 15.81
C PHE A 57 0.74 7.31 16.16
N ASN A 58 0.77 8.18 15.15
CA ASN A 58 0.88 9.61 15.39
C ASN A 58 -0.38 10.11 16.11
N ASP A 59 -0.20 10.92 17.15
CA ASP A 59 -1.30 11.61 17.82
C ASP A 59 -1.69 12.86 17.03
N TYR A 60 -2.94 12.94 16.62
CA TYR A 60 -3.51 14.05 15.87
C TYR A 60 -4.47 14.91 16.71
N GLY A 61 -4.70 14.57 17.98
CA GLY A 61 -5.57 15.34 18.88
C GLY A 61 -7.05 15.37 18.49
N ILE A 62 -7.50 14.45 17.63
CA ILE A 62 -8.91 14.33 17.20
C ILE A 62 -9.52 13.03 17.75
N PRO A 63 -10.79 13.06 18.21
CA PRO A 63 -11.49 11.83 18.59
C PRO A 63 -11.68 10.94 17.36
N LEU A 64 -11.44 9.64 17.53
CA LEU A 64 -11.57 8.64 16.48
C LEU A 64 -12.65 7.62 16.84
N GLU A 65 -13.37 7.16 15.83
CA GLU A 65 -14.31 6.05 15.92
C GLU A 65 -13.74 4.84 15.18
N ILE A 66 -14.04 3.64 15.68
CA ILE A 66 -13.59 2.39 15.06
C ILE A 66 -14.48 2.09 13.86
N VAL A 67 -13.87 1.90 12.69
CA VAL A 67 -14.58 1.41 11.49
C VAL A 67 -14.97 -0.06 11.71
N PRO A 68 -16.26 -0.44 11.53
CA PRO A 68 -16.70 -1.82 11.69
C PRO A 68 -15.93 -2.79 10.80
N ARG A 69 -15.54 -3.95 11.36
CA ARG A 69 -14.89 -5.05 10.64
C ARG A 69 -15.89 -6.19 10.52
N LEU A 70 -16.34 -6.49 9.31
CA LEU A 70 -17.45 -7.41 9.05
C LEU A 70 -17.06 -8.43 7.98
N SER A 71 -17.73 -9.58 7.98
CA SER A 71 -17.67 -10.48 6.82
C SER A 71 -18.33 -9.81 5.61
N CYS A 72 -17.85 -10.08 4.40
CA CYS A 72 -18.50 -9.62 3.18
C CYS A 72 -19.85 -10.31 2.91
N THR A 73 -20.23 -11.29 3.74
CA THR A 73 -21.55 -11.96 3.71
C THR A 73 -22.51 -11.47 4.80
N ASP A 74 -22.05 -10.54 5.66
CA ASP A 74 -22.88 -9.95 6.71
C ASP A 74 -23.84 -8.90 6.08
N PRO A 75 -25.17 -9.01 6.28
CA PRO A 75 -26.13 -8.01 5.77
C PRO A 75 -25.86 -6.59 6.27
N GLU A 76 -25.21 -6.43 7.42
CA GLU A 76 -24.81 -5.13 7.94
C GLU A 76 -23.73 -4.47 7.08
N ALA A 77 -22.83 -5.26 6.48
CA ALA A 77 -21.85 -4.75 5.52
C ALA A 77 -22.54 -4.14 4.29
N ASP A 78 -23.55 -4.83 3.74
CA ASP A 78 -24.35 -4.32 2.63
C ASP A 78 -25.10 -3.03 3.02
N ARG A 79 -25.67 -2.99 4.23
CA ARG A 79 -26.34 -1.80 4.76
C ARG A 79 -25.39 -0.61 4.87
N LEU A 80 -24.17 -0.80 5.38
CA LEU A 80 -23.18 0.28 5.49
C LEU A 80 -22.76 0.78 4.10
N ILE A 81 -22.46 -0.13 3.16
CA ILE A 81 -22.09 0.21 1.78
C ILE A 81 -23.21 0.99 1.08
N ALA A 82 -24.46 0.53 1.19
CA ALA A 82 -25.61 1.20 0.58
C ALA A 82 -25.85 2.62 1.13
N ASN A 83 -25.46 2.86 2.39
CA ASN A 83 -25.54 4.18 3.02
C ASN A 83 -24.24 5.00 2.89
N MET A 84 -23.29 4.57 2.06
CA MET A 84 -21.98 5.24 1.87
C MET A 84 -21.18 5.38 3.18
N MET A 85 -21.36 4.45 4.12
CA MET A 85 -20.65 4.39 5.39
C MET A 85 -19.42 3.47 5.29
N PRO A 86 -18.32 3.75 6.01
CA PRO A 86 -17.10 2.96 5.94
C PRO A 86 -17.27 1.58 6.62
N ALA A 87 -16.66 0.56 6.02
CA ALA A 87 -16.56 -0.78 6.59
C ALA A 87 -15.26 -1.46 6.13
N VAL A 88 -14.68 -2.32 6.98
CA VAL A 88 -13.57 -3.21 6.62
C VAL A 88 -14.13 -4.61 6.40
N LEU A 89 -14.03 -5.13 5.17
CA LEU A 89 -14.49 -6.48 4.84
C LEU A 89 -13.34 -7.48 4.99
N THR A 90 -13.50 -8.48 5.87
CA THR A 90 -12.37 -9.30 6.33
C THR A 90 -12.09 -10.54 5.48
N ASP A 91 -13.04 -11.00 4.67
CA ASP A 91 -13.03 -12.33 4.02
C ASP A 91 -13.47 -12.27 2.54
N THR A 92 -13.24 -11.13 1.88
CA THR A 92 -13.66 -10.89 0.48
C THR A 92 -12.97 -11.78 -0.55
N ASN A 93 -11.77 -12.29 -0.24
CA ASN A 93 -10.88 -12.93 -1.21
C ASN A 93 -10.57 -12.07 -2.47
N LEU A 94 -10.77 -10.75 -2.40
CA LEU A 94 -10.68 -9.84 -3.55
C LEU A 94 -9.29 -9.83 -4.20
N VAL A 95 -8.24 -9.99 -3.39
CA VAL A 95 -6.84 -9.92 -3.81
C VAL A 95 -6.08 -11.22 -3.56
N THR A 96 -6.78 -12.37 -3.42
CA THR A 96 -6.15 -13.65 -3.04
C THR A 96 -5.00 -14.06 -3.97
N SER A 97 -5.09 -13.80 -5.29
CA SER A 97 -4.02 -14.08 -6.24
C SER A 97 -2.79 -13.18 -6.11
N ALA A 98 -2.95 -12.01 -5.48
CA ALA A 98 -1.90 -11.03 -5.24
C ALA A 98 -1.25 -11.14 -3.85
N LEU A 99 -1.75 -12.02 -2.96
CA LEU A 99 -1.17 -12.22 -1.63
C LEU A 99 0.29 -12.71 -1.65
N LYS A 100 0.74 -13.27 -2.77
CA LYS A 100 2.12 -13.70 -3.01
C LYS A 100 3.04 -12.58 -3.52
N TRP A 101 2.53 -11.36 -3.73
CA TRP A 101 3.31 -10.28 -4.31
C TRP A 101 4.23 -9.68 -3.24
N ASP A 102 5.52 -9.89 -3.42
CA ASP A 102 6.60 -9.15 -2.78
C ASP A 102 7.42 -8.40 -3.85
N LEU A 103 8.45 -7.65 -3.43
CA LEU A 103 9.27 -6.88 -4.38
C LEU A 103 9.96 -7.77 -5.42
N ASP A 104 10.38 -8.97 -5.06
CA ASP A 104 11.10 -9.87 -5.97
C ASP A 104 10.15 -10.47 -7.01
N TYR A 105 9.00 -10.97 -6.57
CA TYR A 105 7.92 -11.44 -7.44
C TYR A 105 7.49 -10.36 -8.42
N LEU A 106 7.32 -9.12 -7.95
CA LEU A 106 6.96 -7.99 -8.80
C LEU A 106 8.05 -7.63 -9.80
N CYS A 107 9.34 -7.64 -9.40
CA CYS A 107 10.45 -7.40 -10.30
C CYS A 107 10.52 -8.43 -11.43
N GLU A 108 10.24 -9.69 -11.12
CA GLU A 108 10.26 -10.80 -12.09
C GLU A 108 9.06 -10.78 -13.04
N HIS A 109 7.85 -10.42 -12.55
CA HIS A 109 6.60 -10.67 -13.29
C HIS A 109 5.87 -9.42 -13.80
N MET A 110 6.15 -8.21 -13.29
CA MET A 110 5.40 -7.00 -13.65
C MET A 110 5.72 -6.49 -15.07
N GLY A 111 6.80 -6.99 -15.67
CA GLY A 111 7.26 -6.65 -17.01
C GLY A 111 8.07 -5.34 -17.07
N SER A 112 8.35 -4.87 -18.27
CA SER A 112 9.23 -3.72 -18.52
C SER A 112 8.47 -2.38 -18.63
N GLY A 113 7.28 -2.26 -18.05
CA GLY A 113 6.52 -1.00 -18.03
C GLY A 113 7.19 0.03 -17.09
N ASP A 114 7.03 1.31 -17.40
CA ASP A 114 7.37 2.36 -16.41
C ASP A 114 6.28 2.43 -15.34
N CYS A 115 6.73 2.63 -14.10
CA CYS A 115 5.90 2.92 -12.95
C CYS A 115 6.06 4.40 -12.58
N THR A 116 4.94 5.04 -12.28
CA THR A 116 4.96 6.37 -11.67
C THR A 116 5.31 6.24 -10.19
N VAL A 117 6.42 6.85 -9.79
CA VAL A 117 6.95 6.85 -8.41
C VAL A 117 6.90 8.28 -7.88
N TYR A 118 6.49 8.42 -6.62
CA TYR A 118 6.49 9.70 -5.92
C TYR A 118 7.60 9.77 -4.89
N GLU A 119 8.28 10.91 -4.84
CA GLU A 119 9.38 11.17 -3.92
C GLU A 119 9.07 12.43 -3.11
N SER A 120 9.34 12.40 -1.80
CA SER A 120 9.19 13.55 -0.91
C SER A 120 10.25 13.53 0.17
N ASP A 121 10.72 14.72 0.55
CA ASP A 121 11.56 14.91 1.73
C ASP A 121 10.75 14.71 3.03
N SER A 122 9.41 14.78 2.96
CA SER A 122 8.48 14.56 4.08
C SER A 122 7.87 13.15 4.08
N VAL A 123 7.40 12.70 5.26
CA VAL A 123 6.55 11.49 5.38
C VAL A 123 5.13 11.72 4.85
N VAL A 124 4.76 12.97 4.57
CA VAL A 124 3.43 13.35 4.07
C VAL A 124 3.47 13.49 2.55
N PHE A 125 2.90 12.50 1.86
CA PHE A 125 2.76 12.52 0.41
C PHE A 125 1.46 13.25 0.01
N LYS A 126 1.56 14.55 -0.27
CA LYS A 126 0.40 15.35 -0.71
C LYS A 126 0.20 15.20 -2.21
N TYR A 127 -0.94 14.67 -2.63
CA TYR A 127 -1.34 14.68 -4.03
C TYR A 127 -1.63 16.11 -4.52
N TYR A 128 -1.29 16.39 -5.76
CA TYR A 128 -1.70 17.59 -6.47
C TYR A 128 -1.94 17.26 -7.96
N ASP A 129 -2.77 18.04 -8.63
CA ASP A 129 -3.10 17.87 -10.04
C ASP A 129 -2.26 18.81 -10.91
N ASP A 130 -1.31 18.26 -11.67
CA ASP A 130 -0.44 19.01 -12.59
C ASP A 130 -1.21 19.84 -13.62
N ALA A 131 -2.34 19.33 -14.12
CA ALA A 131 -3.15 20.03 -15.10
C ALA A 131 -3.79 21.27 -14.47
N LYS A 132 -4.29 21.15 -13.23
CA LYS A 132 -4.87 22.29 -12.49
C LYS A 132 -3.85 23.34 -12.12
N VAL A 133 -2.62 22.95 -11.76
CA VAL A 133 -1.53 23.90 -11.49
C VAL A 133 -1.21 24.73 -12.75
N LYS A 134 -1.16 24.08 -13.92
CA LYS A 134 -0.90 24.74 -15.22
C LYS A 134 -2.08 25.60 -15.67
N GLU A 135 -3.30 25.07 -15.60
CA GLU A 135 -4.55 25.75 -15.98
C GLU A 135 -4.71 27.08 -15.23
N HIS A 136 -4.51 27.05 -13.91
CA HIS A 136 -4.65 28.22 -13.04
C HIS A 136 -3.35 29.05 -12.90
N ARG A 137 -2.27 28.66 -13.59
CA ARG A 137 -0.97 29.37 -13.59
C ARG A 137 -0.50 29.73 -12.17
N LEU A 138 -0.53 28.76 -11.25
CA LEU A 138 -0.19 28.97 -9.85
C LEU A 138 1.31 29.26 -9.66
N LYS A 139 1.71 30.54 -9.78
CA LYS A 139 3.12 30.96 -9.82
C LYS A 139 3.94 30.64 -8.57
N ASN A 140 3.27 30.58 -7.41
CA ASN A 140 3.92 30.35 -6.12
C ASN A 140 3.65 28.93 -5.59
N PHE A 141 3.08 28.05 -6.41
CA PHE A 141 2.88 26.66 -6.03
C PHE A 141 4.21 25.91 -6.16
N SER A 142 4.69 25.37 -5.04
CA SER A 142 5.82 24.45 -5.01
C SER A 142 5.29 23.04 -4.77
N PRO A 143 5.48 22.10 -5.73
CA PRO A 143 5.07 20.72 -5.55
C PRO A 143 5.69 20.08 -4.29
N PRO A 144 4.88 19.57 -3.35
CA PRO A 144 5.37 18.94 -2.11
C PRO A 144 5.96 17.54 -2.32
N THR A 145 5.77 16.99 -3.52
CA THR A 145 6.17 15.65 -3.96
C THR A 145 6.62 15.75 -5.41
N ARG A 146 7.70 15.04 -5.76
CA ARG A 146 8.17 14.90 -7.13
C ARG A 146 7.59 13.63 -7.75
N ARG A 147 7.21 13.71 -9.03
CA ARG A 147 6.81 12.57 -9.84
C ARG A 147 7.99 12.10 -10.69
N LEU A 148 8.28 10.80 -10.65
CA LEU A 148 9.32 10.13 -11.40
C LEU A 148 8.70 8.97 -12.19
N GLU A 149 9.27 8.63 -13.34
CA GLU A 149 8.91 7.42 -14.08
C GLU A 149 10.14 6.49 -14.07
N MET A 150 9.98 5.26 -13.59
CA MET A 150 11.07 4.27 -13.53
C MET A 150 10.55 2.84 -13.57
N LYS A 151 11.40 1.89 -13.95
CA LYS A 151 11.05 0.46 -13.89
C LYS A 151 10.96 -0.02 -12.44
N ILE A 152 10.12 -1.04 -12.19
CA ILE A 152 9.99 -1.65 -10.85
C ILE A 152 11.33 -2.14 -10.29
N GLY A 153 12.22 -2.67 -11.14
CA GLY A 153 13.56 -3.11 -10.73
C GLY A 153 14.43 -1.95 -10.22
N GLN A 154 14.40 -0.81 -10.91
CA GLN A 154 15.12 0.41 -10.50
C GLN A 154 14.58 0.95 -9.18
N PHE A 155 13.25 0.95 -9.03
CA PHE A 155 12.59 1.33 -7.77
C PHE A 155 12.99 0.40 -6.61
N ALA A 156 12.96 -0.92 -6.84
CA ALA A 156 13.33 -1.90 -5.82
C ALA A 156 14.81 -1.77 -5.41
N GLU A 157 15.71 -1.49 -6.36
CA GLU A 157 17.11 -1.15 -6.06
C GLU A 157 17.22 0.12 -5.22
N GLN A 158 16.50 1.19 -5.58
CA GLN A 158 16.48 2.43 -4.80
C GLN A 158 15.95 2.22 -3.38
N LEU A 159 14.91 1.41 -3.19
CA LEU A 159 14.40 1.08 -1.86
C LEU A 159 15.43 0.33 -1.01
N ARG A 160 16.08 -0.68 -1.60
CA ARG A 160 17.13 -1.47 -0.91
C ARG A 160 18.35 -0.63 -0.56
N ASN A 161 18.70 0.34 -1.41
CA ASN A 161 19.87 1.20 -1.24
C ASN A 161 19.57 2.43 -0.36
N GLY A 162 18.36 2.98 -0.45
CA GLY A 162 17.89 4.15 0.30
C GLY A 162 17.71 3.89 1.79
N GLY A 163 17.63 2.62 2.21
CA GLY A 163 17.76 2.22 3.61
C GLY A 163 19.18 2.36 4.19
N ARG A 164 20.19 2.72 3.38
CA ARG A 164 21.62 2.77 3.78
C ARG A 164 22.26 4.18 3.74
N THR A 165 21.51 5.23 3.43
CA THR A 165 22.06 6.59 3.41
C THR A 165 21.99 7.25 4.79
N LYS A 166 23.12 7.11 5.50
CA LYS A 166 23.79 7.99 6.51
C LYS A 166 22.98 8.63 7.64
#